data_AF-A0A3G6N4E3-F1
#
_entry.id   AF-A0A3G6N4E3-F1
#
_cell.length_a   1.000
_cell.length_b   1.000
_cell.length_c   1.000
_cell.angle_alpha   90.00
_cell.angle_beta   90.00
_cell.angle_gamma   90.00
#
_symmetry.space_group_name_H-M   'P 1'
#
loop_
_entity.id
_entity.type
_entity.pdbx_description
1 polymer ?
#
loop_
_entity_poly.entity_id
_entity_poly.type
_entity_poly.pdbx_seq_one_letter_code
_entity_poly.pdbx_strand_id
1 'polypeptide(L)'
;MSKDVLLKVCKIVSDEVGVTPKVLRSQSRKQQLVFGRMIFVIICRNKFNIKTNDIADYLGLTIGSIYAYLKNCSIELKHNAGFRKDYESILERINKNKALTKGNLKHSC
;
A
#
# COMPACT_ATOMS: atom_id res chain seq x y z
N MET A 1 -6.51 0.95 15.36
CA MET A 1 -7.02 0.43 14.08
C MET A 1 -5.99 0.60 12.95
N SER A 2 -5.42 1.79 12.75
CA SER A 2 -4.42 2.07 11.70
C SER A 2 -3.18 1.16 11.71
N LYS A 3 -2.57 0.92 12.88
CA LYS A 3 -1.34 0.10 12.99
C LYS A 3 -1.51 -1.36 12.52
N ASP A 4 -2.64 -1.98 12.85
CA ASP A 4 -2.94 -3.37 12.43
C ASP A 4 -3.18 -3.45 10.91
N VAL A 5 -3.88 -2.47 10.35
CA VAL A 5 -4.08 -2.35 8.89
C VAL A 5 -2.74 -2.15 8.18
N LEU A 6 -1.88 -1.24 8.67
CA LEU A 6 -0.53 -1.02 8.12
C LEU A 6 0.28 -2.33 8.11
N LEU A 7 0.30 -3.08 9.21
CA LEU A 7 1.01 -4.36 9.29
C LEU A 7 0.49 -5.40 8.29
N LYS A 8 -0.83 -5.55 8.21
CA LYS A 8 -1.46 -6.54 7.31
C LYS A 8 -1.28 -6.18 5.84
N VAL A 9 -1.49 -4.92 5.47
CA VAL A 9 -1.26 -4.44 4.10
C VAL A 9 0.21 -4.58 3.74
N CYS A 10 1.13 -4.23 4.65
CA CYS A 10 2.57 -4.38 4.43
C CYS A 10 2.95 -5.83 4.14
N LYS A 11 2.39 -6.78 4.92
CA LYS A 11 2.59 -8.21 4.70
C LYS A 11 2.08 -8.66 3.32
N ILE A 12 0.86 -8.31 2.96
CA ILE A 12 0.28 -8.71 1.66
C ILE A 12 1.13 -8.16 0.50
N VAL A 13 1.49 -6.88 0.56
CA VAL A 13 2.34 -6.24 -0.46
C VAL A 13 3.71 -6.88 -0.52
N SER A 14 4.35 -7.14 0.63
CA SER A 14 5.67 -7.75 0.68
C SER A 14 5.67 -9.16 0.09
N ASP A 15 4.63 -9.94 0.39
CA ASP A 15 4.45 -11.27 -0.19
C ASP A 15 4.29 -11.20 -1.71
N GLU A 16 3.54 -10.23 -2.24
CA GLU A 16 3.34 -10.04 -3.68
C GLU A 16 4.66 -9.73 -4.40
N VAL A 17 5.47 -8.86 -3.82
CA VAL A 17 6.77 -8.49 -4.40
C VAL A 17 7.91 -9.44 -3.99
N GLY A 18 7.61 -10.57 -3.34
CA GLY A 18 8.60 -11.61 -3.00
C GLY A 18 9.67 -11.18 -1.99
N VAL A 19 9.35 -10.27 -1.06
CA VAL A 19 10.29 -9.80 -0.03
C VAL A 19 9.67 -9.81 1.37
N THR A 20 10.50 -9.64 2.40
CA THR A 20 9.98 -9.52 3.77
C THR A 20 9.42 -8.10 4.04
N PRO A 21 8.49 -7.92 4.98
CA PRO A 21 8.02 -6.60 5.40
C PRO A 21 9.13 -5.65 5.87
N LYS A 22 10.23 -6.20 6.40
CA LYS A 22 11.42 -5.43 6.78
C LYS A 22 12.14 -4.88 5.54
N VAL A 23 12.30 -5.69 4.50
CA VAL A 23 12.95 -5.30 3.25
C VAL A 23 12.10 -4.29 2.48
N LEU A 24 10.77 -4.46 2.45
CA LEU A 24 9.87 -3.51 1.81
C LEU A 24 10.00 -2.09 2.40
N ARG A 25 10.15 -2.01 3.73
CA ARG A 25 10.36 -0.76 4.48
C ARG A 25 11.79 -0.22 4.42
N SER A 26 12.73 -0.93 3.81
CA SER A 26 14.09 -0.41 3.61
C SER A 26 14.08 0.75 2.62
N GLN A 27 14.97 1.74 2.74
CA GLN A 27 15.06 2.85 1.79
C GLN A 27 15.76 2.48 0.45
N SER A 28 15.82 1.18 0.10
CA SER A 28 16.40 0.72 -1.15
C SER A 28 15.63 1.23 -2.36
N ARG A 29 16.34 1.75 -3.37
CA ARG A 29 15.76 2.35 -4.58
C ARG A 29 15.47 1.33 -5.70
N LYS A 30 15.57 0.03 -5.44
CA LYS A 30 15.18 -1.00 -6.41
C LYS A 30 13.74 -0.77 -6.85
N GLN A 31 13.49 -0.75 -8.16
CA GLN A 31 12.20 -0.37 -8.73
C GLN A 31 11.05 -1.18 -8.14
N GLN A 32 11.20 -2.50 -8.02
CA GLN A 32 10.22 -3.39 -7.39
C GLN A 32 9.86 -2.97 -5.96
N LEU A 33 10.82 -2.53 -5.16
CA LEU A 33 10.58 -2.06 -3.78
C LEU A 33 9.92 -0.68 -3.74
N VAL A 34 10.29 0.20 -4.68
CA VAL A 34 9.62 1.50 -4.84
C VAL A 34 8.17 1.29 -5.23
N PHE A 35 7.89 0.43 -6.21
CA PHE A 35 6.54 0.08 -6.64
C PHE A 35 5.74 -0.60 -5.54
N GLY A 36 6.33 -1.54 -4.81
CA GLY A 36 5.70 -2.13 -3.63
C GLY A 36 5.31 -1.07 -2.59
N ARG A 37 6.21 -0.14 -2.26
CA ARG A 37 5.88 0.96 -1.33
C ARG A 37 4.82 1.91 -1.90
N MET A 38 4.85 2.20 -3.19
CA MET A 38 3.83 3.00 -3.86
C MET A 38 2.45 2.35 -3.73
N ILE A 39 2.34 1.06 -4.04
CA ILE A 39 1.09 0.28 -3.90
C ILE A 39 0.62 0.26 -2.44
N PHE A 40 1.54 0.03 -1.50
CA PHE A 40 1.24 0.11 -0.07
C PHE A 40 0.63 1.47 0.32
N VAL A 41 1.25 2.57 -0.10
CA VAL A 41 0.80 3.94 0.21
C VAL A 41 -0.59 4.21 -0.34
N ILE A 42 -0.83 3.93 -1.63
CA ILE A 42 -2.14 4.22 -2.26
C ILE A 42 -3.26 3.39 -1.64
N ILE A 43 -3.01 2.12 -1.28
CA ILE A 43 -4.00 1.27 -0.63
C ILE A 43 -4.31 1.79 0.78
N CYS A 44 -3.29 2.04 1.59
CA CYS A 44 -3.47 2.57 2.95
C CYS A 44 -4.21 3.90 2.95
N ARG A 45 -3.92 4.78 1.97
CA ARG A 45 -4.58 6.08 1.86
C ARG A 45 -6.01 5.96 1.32
N ASN A 46 -6.21 5.32 0.18
CA ASN A 46 -7.50 5.39 -0.53
C ASN A 46 -8.52 4.39 0.01
N LYS A 47 -8.09 3.19 0.41
CA LYS A 47 -9.01 2.14 0.86
C LYS A 47 -9.34 2.24 2.34
N PHE A 48 -8.34 2.59 3.15
CA PHE A 48 -8.44 2.59 4.62
C PHE A 48 -8.39 3.98 5.24
N ASN A 49 -8.31 5.05 4.43
CA ASN A 49 -8.26 6.44 4.87
C ASN A 49 -7.20 6.72 5.96
N ILE A 50 -6.07 6.02 5.91
CA ILE A 50 -4.98 6.24 6.88
C ILE A 50 -4.33 7.60 6.58
N LYS A 51 -3.96 8.35 7.63
CA LYS A 51 -3.31 9.65 7.50
C LYS A 51 -1.93 9.49 6.86
N THR A 52 -1.55 10.45 6.02
CA THR A 52 -0.23 10.45 5.36
C THR A 52 0.92 10.44 6.36
N ASN A 53 0.77 11.12 7.50
CA ASN A 53 1.76 11.12 8.59
C ASN A 53 1.97 9.71 9.15
N ASP A 54 0.89 9.00 9.49
CA ASP A 54 0.98 7.64 10.02
C ASP A 54 1.66 6.67 9.03
N ILE A 55 1.41 6.85 7.73
CA ILE A 55 2.05 6.06 6.65
C ILE A 55 3.53 6.41 6.53
N ALA A 56 3.87 7.71 6.58
CA ALA A 56 5.23 8.21 6.53
C ALA A 56 6.07 7.66 7.69
N ASP A 57 5.53 7.75 8.91
CA ASP A 57 6.15 7.24 10.14
C ASP A 57 6.37 5.73 10.05
N TYR A 58 5.38 4.99 9.53
CA TYR A 58 5.48 3.54 9.39
C TYR A 58 6.58 3.10 8.40
N LEU A 59 6.76 3.85 7.32
CA LEU A 59 7.78 3.59 6.29
C LEU A 59 9.14 4.23 6.61
N GLY A 60 9.23 5.12 7.61
CA GLY A 60 10.43 5.92 7.85
C GLY A 60 10.76 6.84 6.67
N LEU A 61 9.74 7.44 6.06
CA LEU A 61 9.84 8.35 4.92
C LEU A 61 9.32 9.75 5.27
N THR A 62 9.65 10.75 4.46
CA THR A 62 9.07 12.08 4.63
C THR A 62 7.65 12.13 4.06
N ILE A 63 6.83 13.02 4.60
CA ILE A 63 5.47 13.28 4.09
C ILE A 63 5.51 13.66 2.59
N GLY A 64 6.54 14.42 2.16
CA GLY A 64 6.76 14.75 0.75
C GLY A 64 6.94 13.52 -0.15
N SER A 65 7.67 12.50 0.33
CA SER A 65 7.80 11.23 -0.38
C SER A 65 6.46 10.48 -0.51
N ILE A 66 5.60 10.53 0.52
CA ILE A 66 4.27 9.93 0.46
C ILE A 66 3.40 10.62 -0.60
N TYR A 67 3.41 11.95 -0.67
CA TYR A 67 2.69 12.67 -1.73
C TYR A 67 3.23 12.38 -3.13
N ALA A 68 4.55 12.29 -3.29
CA ALA A 68 5.17 11.90 -4.55
C ALA A 68 4.74 10.49 -4.97
N TYR A 69 4.68 9.53 -4.03
CA TYR A 69 4.19 8.18 -4.29
C TYR A 69 2.73 8.18 -4.72
N LEU A 70 1.85 8.93 -4.04
CA LEU A 70 0.44 9.04 -4.43
C LEU A 70 0.27 9.61 -5.84
N LYS A 71 1.01 10.69 -6.18
CA LYS A 71 1.00 11.28 -7.52
C LYS A 71 1.49 10.29 -8.58
N ASN A 72 2.61 9.62 -8.32
CA ASN A 72 3.22 8.68 -9.26
C ASN A 72 2.37 7.41 -9.42
N CYS A 73 1.65 6.96 -8.39
CA CYS A 73 0.74 5.82 -8.51
C CYS A 73 -0.31 6.06 -9.59
N SER A 74 -0.87 7.27 -9.69
CA SER A 74 -1.85 7.59 -10.73
C SER A 74 -1.27 7.48 -12.15
N ILE A 75 0.02 7.81 -12.32
CA ILE A 75 0.72 7.69 -13.60
C ILE A 75 0.98 6.20 -13.90
N GLU A 76 1.54 5.46 -12.94
CA GLU A 76 1.85 4.04 -13.10
C GLU A 76 0.58 3.21 -13.34
N LEU A 77 -0.50 3.46 -12.62
CA LEU A 77 -1.79 2.80 -12.85
C LEU A 77 -2.33 3.04 -14.26
N LYS A 78 -2.02 4.18 -14.88
CA LYS A 78 -2.48 4.50 -16.23
C LYS A 78 -1.61 3.88 -17.31
N HIS A 79 -0.29 3.87 -17.11
CA HIS A 79 0.68 3.60 -18.19
C HIS A 79 1.50 2.31 -18.01
N ASN A 80 1.50 1.71 -16.82
CA ASN A 80 2.31 0.53 -16.51
C ASN A 80 1.42 -0.68 -16.22
N ALA A 81 1.32 -1.60 -17.17
CA ALA A 81 0.49 -2.80 -17.06
C ALA A 81 0.96 -3.74 -15.94
N GLY A 82 2.27 -3.86 -15.71
CA GLY A 82 2.82 -4.67 -14.64
C GLY A 82 2.44 -4.11 -13.26
N PHE A 83 2.64 -2.81 -13.06
CA PHE A 83 2.24 -2.13 -11.83
C PHE A 83 0.74 -2.27 -11.57
N ARG A 84 -0.10 -2.11 -12.61
CA ARG A 84 -1.55 -2.26 -12.48
C ARG A 84 -1.95 -3.67 -12.07
N LYS A 85 -1.35 -4.69 -12.68
CA LYS A 85 -1.60 -6.09 -12.35
C LYS A 85 -1.24 -6.39 -10.89
N ASP A 86 -0.08 -5.93 -10.43
CA ASP A 86 0.35 -6.11 -9.03
C ASP A 86 -0.61 -5.40 -8.07
N TYR A 87 -1.03 -4.18 -8.41
CA TYR A 87 -2.00 -3.42 -7.63
C TYR A 87 -3.36 -4.15 -7.52
N GLU A 88 -3.90 -4.64 -8.64
CA GLU A 88 -5.17 -5.36 -8.68
C GLU A 88 -5.11 -6.68 -7.91
N SER A 89 -4.02 -7.45 -8.07
CA SER A 89 -3.76 -8.69 -7.32
C SER A 89 -3.75 -8.44 -5.81
N ILE A 90 -3.01 -7.43 -5.36
CA ILE A 90 -2.95 -7.04 -3.95
C ILE A 90 -4.33 -6.60 -3.45
N LEU A 91 -5.07 -5.81 -4.24
CA LEU A 91 -6.40 -5.33 -3.87
C LEU A 91 -7.39 -6.49 -3.72
N GLU A 92 -7.33 -7.48 -4.61
CA GLU A 92 -8.14 -8.70 -4.55
C GLU A 92 -7.83 -9.49 -3.27
N ARG A 93 -6.54 -9.71 -2.96
CA ARG A 93 -6.11 -10.38 -1.71
C ARG A 93 -6.61 -9.65 -0.48
N ILE A 94 -6.59 -8.31 -0.49
CA ILE A 94 -7.12 -7.50 0.62
C ILE A 94 -8.64 -7.66 0.75
N ASN A 95 -9.38 -7.64 -0.36
CA ASN A 95 -10.84 -7.80 -0.34
C ASN A 95 -11.28 -9.18 0.17
N LYS A 96 -10.50 -10.22 -0.12
CA LYS A 96 -10.72 -11.59 0.40
C LYS A 96 -10.33 -11.73 1.87
N ASN A 97 -9.55 -10.80 2.42
CA ASN A 97 -9.10 -10.85 3.81
C ASN A 97 -10.19 -10.33 4.76
N LYS A 98 -10.95 -11.25 5.36
CA LYS A 98 -12.03 -10.96 6.32
C LYS A 98 -11.61 -10.06 7.49
N ALA A 99 -10.34 -10.10 7.89
CA ALA A 99 -9.82 -9.27 8.97
C ALA A 99 -9.60 -7.81 8.58
N LEU A 100 -9.52 -7.50 7.28
CA LEU A 100 -9.41 -6.15 6.74
C LEU A 100 -10.76 -5.60 6.25
N THR A 101 -11.74 -6.47 5.94
CA THR A 101 -13.05 -6.06 5.42
C THR A 101 -14.15 -5.91 6.48
N LYS A 102 -14.03 -6.54 7.66
CA LYS A 102 -15.01 -6.40 8.76
C LYS A 102 -15.19 -4.98 9.32
N GLY A 103 -14.31 -4.03 8.98
CA GLY A 103 -14.40 -2.62 9.38
C GLY A 103 -15.14 -1.69 8.42
N ASN A 104 -15.43 -2.11 7.18
CA ASN A 104 -15.98 -1.23 6.12
C ASN A 104 -17.50 -1.41 5.87
N LEU A 105 -18.22 -2.19 6.68
CA LEU A 105 -19.65 -2.48 6.50
C LEU A 105 -20.61 -1.43 7.10
N LYS A 106 -20.16 -0.20 7.35
CA LYS A 106 -21.05 0.90 7.75
C LYS A 106 -20.96 2.05 6.74
N HIS A 107 -21.59 1.88 5.59
CA HIS A 107 -22.31 2.91 4.82
C HIS A 107 -22.92 2.26 3.59
N SER A 108 -24.10 1.67 3.80
CA SER A 108 -25.08 1.40 2.76
C SER A 108 -26.44 1.44 3.46
N CYS A 109 -26.93 2.66 3.70
CA CYS A 109 -28.33 3.01 3.83
C CYS A 109 -28.53 4.24 2.96
#